data_AF-X1W1I6-F1
#
_entry.id   AF-X1W1I6-F1
#
_cell.length_a   1.000
_cell.length_b   1.000
_cell.length_c   1.000
_cell.angle_alpha   90.00
_cell.angle_beta   90.00
_cell.angle_gamma   90.00
#
_symmetry.space_group_name_H-M   'P 1'
#
loop_
_entity.id
_entity.type
_entity.pdbx_description
1 polymer ?
#
loop_
_entity_poly.entity_id
_entity_poly.type
_entity_poly.pdbx_seq_one_letter_code
_entity_poly.pdbx_strand_id
1 'polypeptide(L)' 'MDIIVAGHICLDIIPDWRIGSIKAIIPGHILEMSGLKLSTGGAVANTGITL' A
#
# COMPACT_ATOMS: atom_id res chain seq x y z
N MET A 1 27.19 -4.53 14.62
CA MET A 1 26.50 -3.22 14.71
C MET A 1 25.03 -3.55 14.69
N ASP A 2 24.31 -3.25 15.77
CA ASP A 2 22.89 -3.57 15.85
C ASP A 2 22.08 -2.39 15.33
N ILE A 3 21.04 -2.68 14.54
CA ILE A 3 20.18 -1.68 13.92
C ILE A 3 18.76 -1.87 14.44
N ILE A 4 18.13 -0.77 14.86
CA ILE A 4 16.73 -0.76 15.32
C ILE A 4 15.93 0.11 14.37
N VAL A 5 14.85 -0.46 13.82
CA VAL A 5 13.87 0.27 13.01
C VAL A 5 12.59 0.42 13.83
N ALA A 6 12.29 1.65 14.24
CA ALA A 6 11.08 1.98 14.99
C ALA A 6 10.13 2.82 14.11
N GLY A 7 8.85 2.48 14.12
CA GLY A 7 7.83 3.13 13.30
C GLY A 7 6.55 2.30 13.24
N HIS A 8 5.69 2.63 12.28
CA HIS A 8 4.43 1.91 12.08
C HIS A 8 4.61 0.64 11.23
N ILE A 9 3.74 -0.33 11.49
CA ILE A 9 3.46 -1.46 10.60
C ILE A 9 2.08 -1.22 10.01
N CYS A 10 1.94 -1.42 8.70
CA CYS A 10 0.69 -1.29 7.97
C CYS A 10 0.30 -2.62 7.32
N LEU A 11 -1.00 -2.77 7.07
CA LEU A 11 -1.52 -3.63 6.03
C LEU A 11 -1.83 -2.77 4.82
N ASP A 12 -1.00 -2.88 3.79
CA ASP A 12 -1.20 -2.16 2.54
C ASP A 12 -2.28 -2.86 1.71
N ILE A 13 -3.30 -2.11 1.32
CA ILE A 13 -4.36 -2.55 0.42
C ILE A 13 -4.14 -1.85 -0.91
N ILE A 14 -3.70 -2.61 -1.91
CA ILE A 14 -3.25 -2.06 -3.18
C ILE A 14 -4.27 -2.45 -4.26
N PRO A 15 -5.08 -1.50 -4.76
CA PRO A 15 -6.06 -1.78 -5.80
C PRO A 15 -5.39 -2.02 -7.15
N ASP A 16 -5.94 -2.95 -7.92
CA ASP A 16 -5.58 -3.15 -9.32
C ASP A 16 -6.52 -2.37 -10.23
N TRP A 17 -5.94 -1.46 -11.01
CA TRP A 17 -6.69 -0.55 -11.87
C TRP A 17 -7.10 -1.25 -13.15
N ARG A 18 -8.41 -1.43 -13.36
CA ARG A 18 -8.95 -2.00 -14.61
C ARG A 18 -8.67 -1.10 -15.81
N ILE A 19 -8.92 0.20 -15.63
CA ILE A 19 -8.71 1.28 -16.61
C ILE A 19 -8.34 2.55 -15.83
N GLY A 20 -7.33 3.29 -16.29
CA GLY A 20 -6.96 4.59 -15.71
C GLY A 20 -5.88 4.52 -14.64
N SER A 21 -5.91 5.46 -13.70
CA SER A 21 -4.95 5.60 -12.59
C SER A 21 -5.65 6.29 -11.42
N ILE A 22 -4.91 6.66 -10.38
CA ILE A 22 -5.44 7.47 -9.26
C ILE A 22 -6.13 8.77 -9.71
N LYS A 23 -5.80 9.28 -10.90
CA LYS A 23 -6.47 10.45 -11.51
C LYS A 23 -7.94 10.21 -11.86
N ALA A 24 -8.37 8.94 -11.93
CA ALA A 24 -9.76 8.56 -12.18
C ALA A 24 -10.63 8.61 -10.91
N ILE A 25 -10.05 8.84 -9.73
CA ILE A 25 -10.83 9.00 -8.50
C ILE A 25 -11.52 10.36 -8.52
N ILE A 26 -12.84 10.33 -8.61
CA ILE A 26 -13.70 11.51 -8.55
C ILE A 26 -14.55 11.42 -7.27
N PRO A 27 -14.59 12.47 -6.43
CA PRO A 27 -15.44 12.48 -5.25
C PRO A 27 -16.89 12.16 -5.57
N GLY A 28 -17.54 11.38 -4.70
CA GLY A 28 -18.95 10.98 -4.85
C GLY A 28 -19.22 9.89 -5.89
N HIS A 29 -18.19 9.32 -6.53
CA HIS A 29 -18.34 8.26 -7.52
C HIS A 29 -17.79 6.93 -7.02
N ILE A 30 -18.39 5.82 -7.48
CA ILE A 30 -17.88 4.47 -7.28
C ILE A 30 -17.04 4.08 -8.50
N LEU A 31 -15.84 3.56 -8.25
CA LEU A 31 -14.97 3.04 -9.29
C LEU A 31 -14.76 1.54 -9.08
N GLU A 32 -15.03 0.75 -10.12
CA GLU A 32 -14.81 -0.69 -10.11
C GLU A 32 -13.31 -1.00 -10.30
N MET A 33 -12.77 -1.85 -9.43
CA MET A 33 -11.39 -2.32 -9.47
C MET A 33 -11.33 -3.75 -10.00
N SER A 34 -10.27 -4.12 -10.72
CA SER A 34 -10.07 -5.49 -11.22
C SER A 34 -9.77 -6.49 -10.09
N GLY A 35 -9.27 -6.00 -8.96
CA GLY A 35 -8.86 -6.81 -7.84
C GLY A 35 -8.10 -5.98 -6.80
N LEU A 36 -7.57 -6.69 -5.81
CA LEU A 36 -6.75 -6.11 -4.75
C LEU A 36 -5.58 -7.03 -4.39
N LYS A 37 -4.47 -6.43 -4.00
CA LYS A 37 -3.34 -7.13 -3.37
C LYS A 37 -3.22 -6.67 -1.92
N LEU A 38 -2.93 -7.61 -1.04
CA LEU A 38 -2.62 -7.34 0.36
C LEU A 38 -1.12 -7.54 0.57
N SER A 39 -0.49 -6.61 1.29
CA SER A 39 0.93 -6.70 1.65
C SER A 39 1.16 -6.14 3.03
N THR A 40 2.18 -6.64 3.73
CA THR A 40 2.76 -5.91 4.86
C THR A 40 3.45 -4.65 4.36
N GLY A 41 3.26 -3.56 5.07
CA GLY A 41 3.85 -2.27 4.74
C GLY A 41 4.22 -1.45 5.98
N GLY A 42 4.46 -0.16 5.75
CA GLY A 42 4.91 0.77 6.79
C GLY A 42 6.40 0.73 7.06
N ALA A 43 6.90 1.72 7.79
CA ALA A 43 8.33 1.95 7.98
C ALA A 43 9.07 0.72 8.52
N VAL A 44 8.46 0.01 9.47
CA VAL A 44 9.08 -1.18 10.09
C VAL A 44 9.13 -2.35 9.11
N ALA A 45 8.05 -2.65 8.39
CA ALA A 45 8.06 -3.77 7.44
C ALA A 45 8.93 -3.47 6.22
N ASN A 46 8.85 -2.26 5.65
CA ASN A 46 9.57 -1.93 4.41
C ASN A 46 11.09 -1.84 4.63
N THR A 47 11.51 -1.15 5.69
CA THR A 47 12.94 -0.94 5.95
C THR A 47 13.52 -2.05 6.81
N GLY A 48 12.81 -2.48 7.86
CA GLY A 48 13.32 -3.47 8.81
C GLY A 48 13.46 -4.88 8.25
N ILE A 49 12.69 -5.27 7.23
CA ILE A 49 12.89 -6.55 6.52
C ILE A 49 14.07 -6.46 5.53
N THR A 50 14.34 -5.26 5.00
CA THR A 50 15.32 -5.05 3.93
C THR A 50 16.76 -4.89 4.45
N LEU A 51 16.93 -4.35 5.66
CA LEU A 51 18.21 -4.18 6.35
C LEU A 51 18.68 -5.48 7.01
#